data_AF-A0AAW6MCK2-F1
#
_entry.id   AF-A0AAW6MCK2-F1
#
_cell.length_a   1.000
_cell.length_b   1.000
_cell.length_c   1.000
_cell.angle_alpha   90.00
_cell.angle_beta   90.00
_cell.angle_gamma   90.00
#
_symmetry.space_group_name_H-M   'P 1'
#
loop_
_entity.id
_entity.type
_entity.pdbx_description
1 polymer ?
#
loop_
_entity_poly.entity_id
_entity_poly.type
_entity_poly.pdbx_seq_one_letter_code
_entity_poly.pdbx_strand_id
1 'polypeptide(L)'
;IVGFASMLVEEEDREERQGYIVIMQENTELLLQLISDILDLSKIEAGTLDFNMGYLNIRDFCEDILCGYEIKEDKPVPVVLASGLPDYRIYTDKKRLMQV
;
A
#
# COMPACT_ATOMS: atom_id res chain seq x y z
N ILE A 1 -17.18 -9.93 4.18
CA ILE A 1 -17.87 -9.33 3.01
C ILE A 1 -19.37 -9.61 3.04
N VAL A 2 -19.81 -10.87 3.04
CA VAL A 2 -21.25 -11.22 3.02
C VAL A 2 -22.05 -10.59 4.17
N GLY A 3 -21.52 -10.58 5.40
CA GLY A 3 -22.21 -9.96 6.55
C GLY A 3 -22.38 -8.43 6.47
N PHE A 4 -21.41 -7.72 5.86
CA PHE A 4 -21.55 -6.27 5.62
C PHE A 4 -22.53 -5.98 4.49
N ALA A 5 -22.58 -6.83 3.47
CA ALA A 5 -23.59 -6.74 2.42
C ALA A 5 -25.01 -6.96 2.95
N SER A 6 -25.19 -7.80 3.98
CA SER A 6 -26.48 -7.98 4.67
C SER A 6 -26.89 -6.74 5.46
N MET A 7 -25.97 -6.13 6.22
CA MET A 7 -26.24 -4.90 6.99
C MET A 7 -26.59 -3.70 6.09
N LEU A 8 -25.99 -3.61 4.90
CA LEU A 8 -26.32 -2.59 3.89
C LEU A 8 -27.74 -2.68 3.32
N VAL A 9 -28.37 -3.86 3.39
CA VAL A 9 -29.74 -4.09 2.89
C VAL A 9 -30.80 -3.71 3.92
N GLU A 10 -30.45 -3.77 5.21
CA GLU A 10 -31.36 -3.46 6.33
C GLU A 10 -31.30 -1.97 6.74
N GLU A 11 -30.26 -1.24 6.33
CA GLU A 11 -30.04 0.15 6.77
C GLU A 11 -30.76 1.19 5.90
N GLU A 12 -31.64 1.99 6.52
CA GLU A 12 -32.42 3.04 5.86
C GLU A 12 -31.69 4.39 5.83
N ASP A 13 -30.74 4.63 6.77
CA ASP A 13 -29.94 5.85 6.80
C ASP A 13 -28.86 5.83 5.72
N ARG A 14 -28.91 6.82 4.82
CA ARG A 14 -27.98 6.95 3.70
C ARG A 14 -26.54 7.23 4.14
N GLU A 15 -26.32 7.95 5.24
CA GLU A 15 -24.98 8.28 5.73
C GLU A 15 -24.30 7.06 6.36
N GLU A 16 -24.99 6.33 7.23
CA GLU A 16 -24.45 5.09 7.81
C GLU A 16 -24.18 4.04 6.73
N ARG A 17 -25.10 3.92 5.77
CA ARG A 17 -24.94 3.02 4.63
C ARG A 17 -23.71 3.36 3.79
N GLN A 18 -23.42 4.65 3.60
CA GLN A 18 -22.20 5.08 2.93
C GLN A 18 -20.94 4.75 3.74
N GLY A 19 -20.98 4.91 5.06
CA GLY A 19 -19.89 4.49 5.95
C GLY A 19 -19.58 3.00 5.86
N TYR A 20 -20.62 2.15 5.85
CA TYR A 20 -20.45 0.70 5.67
C TYR A 20 -19.91 0.33 4.28
N ILE A 21 -20.30 1.05 3.22
CA ILE A 21 -19.73 0.85 1.88
C ILE A 21 -18.23 1.14 1.88
N VAL A 22 -17.79 2.24 2.50
CA VAL A 22 -16.37 2.60 2.59
C VAL A 22 -15.59 1.51 3.33
N ILE A 23 -16.06 1.10 4.51
CA ILE A 23 -15.41 0.04 5.31
C ILE A 23 -15.36 -1.28 4.53
N MET A 24 -16.42 -1.62 3.78
CA MET A 24 -16.45 -2.84 2.97
C MET A 24 -15.48 -2.78 1.79
N GLN A 25 -15.34 -1.60 1.15
CA GLN A 25 -14.37 -1.38 0.08
C GLN A 25 -12.94 -1.53 0.60
N GLU A 26 -12.59 -0.84 1.69
CA GLU A 26 -11.28 -0.93 2.33
C GLU A 26 -10.93 -2.38 2.71
N ASN A 27 -11.85 -3.09 3.35
CA ASN A 27 -11.63 -4.50 3.71
C ASN A 27 -11.47 -5.41 2.49
N THR A 28 -12.17 -5.11 1.39
CA THR A 28 -12.05 -5.89 0.16
C THR A 28 -10.70 -5.65 -0.49
N GLU A 29 -10.21 -4.41 -0.51
CA GLU A 29 -8.86 -4.07 -0.98
C GLU A 29 -7.78 -4.75 -0.14
N LEU A 30 -7.89 -4.72 1.19
CA LEU A 30 -6.97 -5.40 2.10
C LEU A 30 -6.93 -6.92 1.86
N LEU A 31 -8.10 -7.55 1.65
CA LEU A 31 -8.17 -8.98 1.34
C LEU A 31 -7.53 -9.31 -0.02
N LEU A 32 -7.75 -8.49 -1.04
CA LEU A 32 -7.12 -8.65 -2.35
C LEU A 32 -5.59 -8.50 -2.26
N GLN A 33 -5.12 -7.54 -1.46
CA GLN A 33 -3.70 -7.38 -1.20
C GLN A 33 -3.11 -8.62 -0.53
N LEU A 34 -3.77 -9.15 0.51
CA LEU A 34 -3.33 -10.37 1.19
C LEU A 34 -3.23 -11.58 0.24
N ILE A 35 -4.23 -11.75 -0.63
CA ILE A 35 -4.20 -12.81 -1.65
C ILE A 35 -3.02 -12.60 -2.61
N SER A 36 -2.78 -11.36 -3.05
CA SER A 36 -1.64 -11.03 -3.91
C SER A 36 -0.31 -11.36 -3.23
N ASP A 37 -0.18 -11.05 -1.95
CA ASP A 37 1.04 -11.30 -1.17
C ASP A 37 1.29 -12.81 -1.01
N ILE A 38 0.24 -13.62 -0.77
CA ILE A 38 0.33 -15.09 -0.72
C ILE A 38 0.76 -15.67 -2.08
N LEU A 39 0.21 -15.16 -3.17
CA LEU A 39 0.57 -15.61 -4.52
C LEU A 39 2.02 -15.24 -4.86
N ASP A 40 2.46 -14.04 -4.49
CA ASP A 40 3.84 -13.62 -4.68
C ASP A 40 4.80 -14.46 -3.83
N LEU A 41 4.45 -14.80 -2.59
CA LEU A 41 5.21 -15.75 -1.77
C LEU A 41 5.32 -17.12 -2.44
N SER A 42 4.21 -17.63 -2.98
CA SER A 42 4.19 -18.91 -3.70
C SER A 42 5.10 -18.90 -4.93
N LYS A 43 5.15 -17.78 -5.67
CA LYS A 43 6.07 -17.61 -6.80
C LYS A 43 7.54 -17.53 -6.36
N ILE A 44 7.82 -16.91 -5.21
CA ILE A 44 9.17 -16.88 -4.62
C ILE A 44 9.63 -18.31 -4.32
N GLU A 45 8.80 -19.11 -3.62
CA GLU A 45 9.12 -20.49 -3.25
C GLU A 45 9.29 -21.41 -4.48
N ALA A 46 8.50 -21.18 -5.53
CA ALA A 46 8.62 -21.90 -6.80
C ALA A 46 9.80 -21.43 -7.68
N GLY A 47 10.48 -20.33 -7.30
CA GLY A 47 11.55 -19.73 -8.10
C GLY A 47 11.08 -19.07 -9.39
N THR A 48 9.77 -18.80 -9.52
CA THR A 48 9.14 -18.20 -10.71
C THR A 48 8.74 -16.74 -10.48
N LEU A 49 9.39 -16.08 -9.52
CA LEU A 49 9.11 -14.68 -9.23
C LEU A 49 9.68 -13.80 -10.34
N ASP A 50 8.82 -13.10 -11.06
CA ASP A 50 9.24 -12.09 -12.02
C ASP A 50 9.59 -10.78 -11.29
N PHE A 51 10.81 -10.28 -11.55
CA PHE A 51 11.25 -8.98 -11.09
C PHE A 51 11.03 -7.95 -12.19
N ASN A 52 10.35 -6.84 -11.86
CA ASN A 52 10.19 -5.74 -12.79
C ASN A 52 11.31 -4.72 -12.57
N MET A 53 12.50 -5.06 -13.09
CA MET A 53 13.70 -4.29 -12.87
C MET A 53 13.70 -2.97 -13.68
N GLY A 54 14.05 -1.88 -13.03
CA GLY A 54 14.19 -0.57 -13.66
C GLY A 54 15.21 0.31 -12.94
N TYR A 55 15.58 1.42 -13.58
CA TYR A 55 16.37 2.45 -12.91
C TYR A 55 15.48 3.32 -12.04
N LEU A 56 15.83 3.44 -10.77
CA LEU A 56 15.14 4.25 -9.77
C LEU A 56 16.11 5.28 -9.20
N ASN A 57 15.66 6.54 -9.11
CA ASN A 57 16.36 7.58 -8.37
C ASN A 57 16.06 7.44 -6.87
N ILE A 58 17.10 7.33 -6.05
CA ILE A 58 16.94 7.17 -4.60
C ILE A 58 16.30 8.41 -3.97
N ARG A 59 16.65 9.62 -4.43
CA ARG A 59 16.08 10.87 -3.91
C ARG A 59 14.56 10.88 -4.10
N ASP A 60 14.12 10.73 -5.34
CA ASP A 60 12.68 10.77 -5.68
C ASP A 60 11.92 9.66 -4.94
N PHE A 61 12.52 8.48 -4.80
CA PHE A 61 11.94 7.37 -4.06
C PHE A 61 11.76 7.65 -2.57
N CYS A 62 12.74 8.28 -1.92
CA CYS A 62 12.60 8.62 -0.50
C CYS A 62 11.63 9.80 -0.28
N GLU A 63 11.56 10.74 -1.23
CA GLU A 63 10.55 11.81 -1.23
C GLU A 63 9.12 11.23 -1.37
N ASP A 64 8.91 10.25 -2.26
CA ASP A 64 7.65 9.51 -2.38
C ASP A 64 7.25 8.86 -1.03
N ILE A 65 8.20 8.22 -0.33
CA ILE A 65 7.96 7.57 0.97
C ILE A 65 7.56 8.59 2.04
N LEU A 66 8.26 9.73 2.11
CA LEU A 66 7.96 10.79 3.08
C LEU A 66 6.57 11.37 2.87
N CYS A 67 6.18 11.62 1.61
CA CYS A 67 4.84 12.09 1.27
C CYS A 67 3.76 11.11 1.77
N GLY A 68 3.95 9.81 1.56
CA GLY A 68 3.06 8.78 2.10
C GLY A 68 3.04 8.73 3.64
N TYR A 69 4.14 9.11 4.29
CA TYR A 69 4.26 9.14 5.74
C TYR A 69 3.57 10.38 6.35
N GLU A 70 3.63 11.54 5.71
CA GLU A 70 3.03 12.80 6.19
C GLU A 70 1.49 12.78 6.18
N ILE A 71 0.86 11.95 5.34
CA ILE A 71 -0.61 11.80 5.26
C ILE A 71 -1.22 11.23 6.54
N LYS A 72 -0.43 10.55 7.39
CA LYS A 72 -0.93 10.02 8.69
C LYS A 72 -0.83 11.12 9.75
N GLU A 73 -1.97 11.75 10.06
CA GLU A 73 -2.07 12.72 11.16
C GLU A 73 -1.80 12.07 12.53
N ASP A 74 -1.23 12.88 13.43
CA ASP A 74 -0.88 12.56 14.82
C ASP A 74 0.39 11.70 15.01
N LYS A 75 1.57 12.27 14.70
CA LYS A 75 2.87 11.62 14.97
C LYS A 75 3.69 12.38 16.02
N PRO A 76 4.13 11.70 17.09
CA PRO A 76 4.96 12.30 18.14
C PRO A 76 6.40 12.59 17.70
N VAL A 77 6.84 12.05 16.56
CA VAL A 77 8.21 12.19 16.05
C VAL A 77 8.18 12.54 14.56
N PRO A 78 8.84 13.63 14.12
CA PRO A 78 8.95 13.97 12.72
C PRO A 78 9.90 13.01 12.00
N VAL A 79 9.54 12.62 10.77
CA VAL A 79 10.43 11.89 9.87
C VAL A 79 10.98 12.89 8.88
N VAL A 80 12.30 12.93 8.73
CA VAL A 80 12.99 13.91 7.87
C VAL A 80 13.93 13.22 6.90
N LEU A 81 14.00 13.73 5.68
CA LEU A 81 15.03 13.36 4.72
C LEU A 81 16.33 14.08 5.05
N ALA A 82 17.46 13.37 5.04
CA ALA A 82 18.76 14.02 5.14
C ALA A 82 19.00 14.92 3.91
N SER A 83 19.47 16.14 4.14
CA SER A 83 19.86 17.04 3.08
C SER A 83 21.14 16.55 2.38
N GLY A 84 21.26 16.82 1.08
CA GLY A 84 22.46 16.46 0.31
C GLY A 84 22.52 15.01 -0.16
N LEU A 85 21.39 14.31 -0.28
CA LEU A 85 21.35 12.99 -0.93
C LEU A 85 22.00 13.05 -2.32
N PRO A 86 22.97 12.17 -2.63
CA PRO A 86 23.55 12.13 -3.96
C PRO A 86 22.47 11.76 -5.00
N ASP A 87 22.56 12.34 -6.20
CA ASP A 87 21.74 11.93 -7.33
C ASP A 87 22.25 10.57 -7.81
N TYR A 88 21.72 9.50 -7.21
CA TYR A 88 22.16 8.14 -7.44
C TYR A 88 20.99 7.30 -7.94
N ARG A 89 21.24 6.59 -9.04
CA ARG A 89 20.28 5.67 -9.65
C ARG A 89 20.70 4.24 -9.40
N ILE A 90 19.79 3.44 -8.88
CA ILE A 90 19.97 2.00 -8.68
C ILE A 90 19.10 1.22 -9.66
N TYR A 91 19.60 0.06 -10.10
CA TYR A 91 18.83 -0.88 -10.90
C TYR A 91 18.15 -1.89 -9.96
N THR A 92 16.84 -1.73 -9.78
CA THR A 92 16.06 -2.50 -8.80
C THR A 92 14.58 -2.57 -9.20
N ASP A 93 13.80 -3.36 -8.47
CA ASP A 93 12.34 -3.40 -8.57
C ASP A 93 11.73 -2.36 -7.59
N LYS A 94 11.19 -1.25 -8.13
CA LYS A 94 10.59 -0.16 -7.34
C LYS A 94 9.45 -0.67 -6.44
N LYS A 95 8.60 -1.55 -6.96
CA LYS A 95 7.41 -2.01 -6.24
C LYS A 95 7.82 -2.84 -5.03
N ARG A 96 8.79 -3.75 -5.20
CA ARG A 96 9.29 -4.58 -4.10
C ARG A 96 10.06 -3.76 -3.07
N LEU A 97 10.88 -2.81 -3.50
CA LEU A 97 11.63 -1.95 -2.57
C LEU A 97 10.69 -1.11 -1.69
N MET A 98 9.52 -0.73 -2.19
CA MET A 98 8.51 0.00 -1.41
C MET A 98 7.78 -0.86 -0.37
N GLN A 99 7.77 -2.18 -0.55
CA GLN A 99 7.13 -3.14 0.36
C GLN A 99 8.02 -3.53 1.56
N VAL A 100 9.33 -3.27 1.49
CA VAL A 100 10.34 -3.61 2.51
C VAL A 100 10.60 -2.40 3.40
#